data_AF-A0A821H204-F1
#
_entry.id   AF-A0A821H204-F1
#
_cell.length_a   1.000
_cell.length_b   1.000
_cell.length_c   1.000
_cell.angle_alpha   90.00
_cell.angle_beta   90.00
_cell.angle_gamma   90.00
#
_symmetry.space_group_name_H-M   'P 1'
#
loop_
_entity.id
_entity.type
_entity.pdbx_description
1 polymer ?
#
loop_
_entity_poly.entity_id
_entity_poly.type
_entity_poly.pdbx_seq_one_letter_code
_entity_poly.pdbx_strand_id
1 'polypeptide(L)'
;MVDLNADSYFEFTSYEEFRKERLALNYDSTLKLWYSLPNGLPSVENRLVRRQTSKQQRSRLRKLKFFAFYCTLFKKTFLKKKIQSNGFRLWNETLNVPTLKDESLYGIYQSMGRITSEFLSKGQRYDPTISFEELFKAGRTVWFMIAFQMQLNLPLILTDSIFGYNMLYPYTDDLVDCNDISREAKKDFAKVFHERLLHGESTYDPKVHFDGKQSNVEELNLPSSLQPHANRVVKIFDMVKFIENDWRRGTEYDGVYMSLATIHESQMKSTLQHATTDDGYAPTMTQVEQVSAEKGGASLIAAGFLIEGRLTRAKMAYLEYLGFGLQLLDDLQDVKEDMKNNHRTIFTQTLAEGQTLDAPTARLIQYCYCAPAFEKFSDDQRTVSDQTTGVTLAQYVRVSMMMFSVVLVLEAASRLQDFYSKEFYSELASLSPLTFNDLKAVRVEDKLWAIVRNQWF
;
A
#
# COMPACT_ATOMS: atom_id res chain seq x y z
N MET A 1 8.58 -3.21 26.66
CA MET A 1 8.69 -2.12 25.67
C MET A 1 9.86 -2.46 24.80
N VAL A 2 9.62 -2.58 23.50
CA VAL A 2 10.68 -2.69 22.51
C VAL A 2 11.52 -1.40 22.54
N ASP A 3 12.85 -1.51 22.68
CA ASP A 3 13.74 -0.36 22.59
C ASP A 3 13.83 0.07 21.11
N LEU A 4 13.33 1.28 20.85
CA LEU A 4 13.21 1.90 19.53
C LEU A 4 14.30 2.96 19.29
N ASN A 5 15.16 3.23 20.28
CA ASN A 5 16.18 4.28 20.24
C ASN A 5 17.48 3.84 19.54
N ALA A 6 17.48 2.69 18.85
CA ALA A 6 18.63 2.21 18.11
C ALA A 6 18.62 2.78 16.68
N ASP A 7 19.48 3.77 16.44
CA ASP A 7 19.75 4.33 15.10
C ASP A 7 20.61 3.40 14.21
N SER A 8 20.92 2.19 14.68
CA SER A 8 21.65 1.20 13.88
C SER A 8 20.72 0.46 12.93
N TYR A 9 21.20 0.23 11.71
CA TYR A 9 20.57 -0.73 10.80
C TYR A 9 20.63 -2.12 11.42
N PHE A 10 19.57 -2.91 11.22
CA PHE A 10 19.62 -4.31 11.62
C PHE A 10 20.55 -5.11 10.73
N GLU A 11 21.41 -5.89 11.35
CA GLU A 11 22.04 -7.06 10.74
C GLU A 11 21.32 -8.29 11.29
N PHE A 12 20.59 -8.99 10.42
CA PHE A 12 19.91 -10.23 10.80
C PHE A 12 20.82 -11.41 10.48
N THR A 13 21.00 -12.30 11.45
CA THR A 13 21.85 -13.49 11.28
C THR A 13 21.10 -14.67 10.65
N SER A 14 19.76 -14.62 10.63
CA SER A 14 18.92 -15.66 10.05
C SER A 14 17.50 -15.17 9.69
N TYR A 15 16.81 -15.92 8.82
CA TYR A 15 15.40 -15.66 8.48
C TYR A 15 14.47 -15.74 9.69
N GLU A 16 14.70 -16.69 10.61
CA GLU A 16 13.88 -16.83 11.81
C GLU A 16 14.06 -15.65 12.79
N GLU A 17 15.28 -15.11 12.89
CA GLU A 17 15.52 -13.89 13.66
C GLU A 17 14.76 -12.69 13.07
N PHE A 18 14.87 -12.49 11.75
CA PHE A 18 14.13 -11.44 11.03
C PHE A 18 12.62 -11.56 11.28
N ARG A 19 12.08 -12.76 11.13
CA ARG A 19 10.66 -13.06 11.31
C ARG A 19 10.20 -12.79 12.74
N LYS A 20 10.97 -13.22 13.74
CA LYS A 20 10.67 -13.00 15.16
C LYS A 20 10.66 -11.52 15.52
N GLU A 21 11.67 -10.76 15.08
CA GLU A 21 11.74 -9.32 15.32
C GLU A 21 10.56 -8.59 14.69
N ARG A 22 10.21 -8.93 13.44
CA ARG A 22 9.04 -8.36 12.77
C ARG A 22 7.75 -8.64 13.54
N LEU A 23 7.50 -9.90 13.91
CA LEU A 23 6.30 -10.28 14.67
C LEU A 23 6.22 -9.55 16.00
N ALA A 24 7.35 -9.39 16.71
CA ALA A 24 7.40 -8.61 17.95
C ALA A 24 6.95 -7.16 17.71
N LEU A 25 7.42 -6.51 16.63
CA LEU A 25 6.96 -5.16 16.28
C LEU A 25 5.45 -5.12 16.04
N ASN A 26 4.91 -6.09 15.31
CA ASN A 26 3.48 -6.15 14.99
C ASN A 26 2.61 -6.29 16.26
N TYR A 27 2.93 -7.24 17.14
CA TYR A 27 2.16 -7.46 18.37
C TYR A 27 2.34 -6.34 19.40
N ASP A 28 3.56 -5.84 19.60
CA ASP A 28 3.85 -4.87 20.65
C ASP A 28 3.46 -3.43 20.27
N SER A 29 3.19 -3.16 18.99
CA SER A 29 2.83 -1.82 18.49
C SER A 29 1.53 -1.80 17.68
N THR A 30 1.49 -2.42 16.51
CA THR A 30 0.39 -2.33 15.53
C THR A 30 -0.94 -2.85 16.08
N LEU A 31 -0.99 -4.13 16.48
CA LEU A 31 -2.22 -4.75 16.97
C LEU A 31 -2.62 -4.22 18.35
N LYS A 32 -1.63 -3.96 19.21
CA LYS A 32 -1.87 -3.34 20.52
C LYS A 32 -2.54 -1.98 20.38
N LEU A 33 -2.09 -1.15 19.44
CA LEU A 33 -2.73 0.12 19.14
C LEU A 33 -4.14 -0.10 18.61
N TRP A 34 -4.32 -0.97 17.61
CA TRP A 34 -5.62 -1.29 17.03
C TRP A 34 -6.67 -1.68 18.08
N TYR A 35 -6.31 -2.55 19.02
CA TYR A 35 -7.20 -2.98 20.10
C TYR A 35 -7.51 -1.88 21.13
N SER A 36 -6.64 -0.88 21.25
CA SER A 36 -6.86 0.26 22.15
C SER A 36 -7.74 1.36 21.55
N LEU A 37 -7.99 1.32 20.23
CA LEU A 37 -8.77 2.37 19.55
C LEU A 37 -10.26 2.27 19.90
N PRO A 38 -10.93 3.41 20.16
CA PRO A 38 -12.37 3.44 20.39
C PRO A 38 -13.20 2.90 19.21
N ASN A 39 -14.42 2.43 19.50
CA ASN A 39 -15.37 1.99 18.47
C ASN A 39 -16.20 3.13 17.86
N GLY A 40 -16.13 4.33 18.42
CA GLY A 40 -16.85 5.52 17.94
C GLY A 40 -16.00 6.36 16.99
N LEU A 41 -16.66 7.21 16.20
CA LEU A 41 -15.96 8.19 15.37
C LEU A 41 -15.13 9.15 16.25
N PRO A 42 -14.00 9.68 15.73
CA PRO A 42 -13.24 10.69 16.45
C PRO A 42 -14.14 11.91 16.76
N SER A 43 -13.97 12.51 17.93
CA SER A 43 -14.79 13.64 18.37
C SER A 43 -14.77 14.80 17.36
N VAL A 44 -15.92 15.45 17.18
CA VAL A 44 -16.15 16.53 16.20
C VAL A 44 -15.21 17.75 16.39
N GLU A 45 -14.58 17.89 17.56
CA GLU A 45 -13.55 18.92 17.81
C GLU A 45 -12.23 18.63 17.09
N ASN A 46 -11.90 17.37 16.81
CA ASN A 46 -10.79 16.93 15.96
C ASN A 46 -11.17 17.01 14.46
N ARG A 47 -11.66 18.18 14.05
CA ARG A 47 -12.37 18.46 12.79
C ARG A 47 -11.70 17.86 11.55
N LEU A 48 -12.20 16.70 11.16
CA LEU A 48 -12.30 16.28 9.78
C LEU A 48 -13.16 17.29 9.01
N VAL A 49 -12.49 18.18 8.28
CA VAL A 49 -13.04 19.09 7.26
C VAL A 49 -14.40 19.71 7.58
N ARG A 50 -14.37 20.83 8.30
CA ARG A 50 -15.55 21.64 8.66
C ARG A 50 -16.44 21.92 7.44
N ARG A 51 -17.66 21.38 7.43
CA ARG A 51 -18.75 21.72 6.49
C ARG A 51 -19.17 23.19 6.71
N GLN A 52 -18.56 24.14 6.00
CA GLN A 52 -19.08 25.51 6.00
C GLN A 52 -20.31 25.60 5.08
N THR A 53 -21.44 25.91 5.70
CA THR A 53 -22.75 26.09 5.08
C THR A 53 -22.83 27.43 4.35
N SER A 54 -22.43 27.48 3.08
CA SER A 54 -22.86 28.57 2.20
C SER A 54 -23.31 28.07 0.83
N LYS A 55 -24.48 28.52 0.37
CA LYS A 55 -25.03 28.25 -0.97
C LYS A 55 -24.07 28.71 -2.09
N GLN A 56 -23.19 29.69 -1.82
CA GLN A 56 -22.12 30.12 -2.73
C GLN A 56 -20.94 29.13 -2.81
N GLN A 57 -20.66 28.34 -1.76
CA GLN A 57 -19.69 27.26 -1.84
C GLN A 57 -20.22 26.02 -2.56
N ARG A 58 -21.54 25.75 -2.62
CA ARG A 58 -22.07 24.62 -3.41
C ARG A 58 -21.79 24.73 -4.92
N SER A 59 -21.70 25.94 -5.49
CA SER A 59 -21.25 26.14 -6.88
C SER A 59 -19.73 26.18 -7.04
N ARG A 60 -18.99 26.45 -5.95
CA ARG A 60 -17.51 26.33 -5.87
C ARG A 60 -17.03 24.91 -5.52
N LEU A 61 -17.87 24.09 -4.89
CA LEU A 61 -17.62 22.70 -4.52
C LEU A 61 -17.88 21.76 -5.70
N ARG A 62 -18.81 22.12 -6.60
CA ARG A 62 -18.84 21.57 -7.97
C ARG A 62 -17.56 21.86 -8.77
N LYS A 63 -16.71 22.79 -8.29
CA LYS A 63 -15.34 23.02 -8.79
C LYS A 63 -14.25 22.45 -7.87
N LEU A 64 -14.60 21.79 -6.77
CA LEU A 64 -13.67 21.02 -5.93
C LEU A 64 -13.36 19.72 -6.66
N LYS A 65 -12.38 19.81 -7.54
CA LYS A 65 -11.72 18.63 -8.03
C LYS A 65 -10.89 18.07 -6.87
N PHE A 66 -10.97 16.77 -6.73
CA PHE A 66 -10.25 15.79 -5.92
C PHE A 66 -8.69 15.86 -6.04
N PHE A 67 -8.13 17.07 -6.21
CA PHE A 67 -7.12 17.37 -7.24
C PHE A 67 -5.81 17.99 -6.72
N ALA A 68 -5.67 18.36 -5.45
CA ALA A 68 -4.45 19.05 -5.02
C ALA A 68 -3.25 18.09 -4.81
N PHE A 69 -3.49 16.86 -4.37
CA PHE A 69 -2.41 15.87 -4.15
C PHE A 69 -2.23 14.93 -5.36
N TYR A 70 -3.33 14.59 -6.03
CA TYR A 70 -3.35 13.78 -7.24
C TYR A 70 -3.34 14.55 -8.56
N CYS A 71 -3.42 15.88 -8.57
CA CYS A 71 -3.47 16.60 -9.86
C CYS A 71 -2.58 17.81 -9.99
N THR A 72 -1.64 17.90 -9.08
CA THR A 72 -0.25 17.73 -9.52
C THR A 72 -0.18 16.69 -10.65
N LEU A 73 -0.52 15.39 -10.50
CA LEU A 73 -0.46 14.32 -11.53
C LEU A 73 -1.10 14.59 -12.94
N PHE A 74 -1.94 15.62 -13.10
CA PHE A 74 -2.80 15.79 -14.28
C PHE A 74 -2.96 17.24 -14.77
N LYS A 75 -1.86 17.89 -15.23
CA LYS A 75 -1.89 19.32 -15.60
C LYS A 75 -2.30 19.63 -17.05
N LYS A 76 -2.20 18.69 -18.00
CA LYS A 76 -2.22 19.07 -19.43
C LYS A 76 -3.59 19.53 -19.99
N THR A 77 -4.71 19.22 -19.34
CA THR A 77 -6.04 19.60 -19.88
C THR A 77 -6.67 20.82 -19.22
N PHE A 78 -6.16 21.33 -18.10
CA PHE A 78 -6.93 22.28 -17.28
C PHE A 78 -6.27 23.60 -16.88
N LEU A 79 -4.98 23.81 -17.14
CA LEU A 79 -4.37 25.12 -16.96
C LEU A 79 -4.21 25.86 -18.29
N LYS A 80 -5.30 26.53 -18.70
CA LYS A 80 -5.18 27.74 -19.50
C LYS A 80 -5.68 29.02 -18.83
N LYS A 81 -6.21 28.99 -17.59
CA LYS A 81 -6.54 30.25 -16.85
C LYS A 81 -6.41 30.14 -15.32
N LYS A 82 -5.50 30.98 -14.79
CA LYS A 82 -5.46 31.63 -13.45
C LYS A 82 -5.47 30.75 -12.18
N ILE A 83 -4.26 30.46 -11.67
CA ILE A 83 -3.98 30.07 -10.28
C ILE A 83 -4.05 31.34 -9.41
N GLN A 84 -5.23 31.67 -8.90
CA GLN A 84 -5.43 32.56 -7.74
C GLN A 84 -6.82 32.23 -7.16
N SER A 85 -6.92 31.29 -6.24
CA SER A 85 -8.22 31.04 -5.58
C SER A 85 -8.11 30.71 -4.10
N ASN A 86 -9.00 31.33 -3.32
CA ASN A 86 -9.11 31.27 -1.86
C ASN A 86 -9.38 29.85 -1.28
N GLY A 87 -9.60 28.83 -2.12
CA GLY A 87 -9.80 27.45 -1.67
C GLY A 87 -8.52 26.77 -1.16
N PHE A 88 -7.35 27.15 -1.70
CA PHE A 88 -6.04 26.71 -1.19
C PHE A 88 -5.79 27.25 0.22
N ARG A 89 -6.21 28.49 0.49
CA ARG A 89 -6.11 29.12 1.81
C ARG A 89 -6.96 28.42 2.87
N LEU A 90 -8.20 28.04 2.50
CA LEU A 90 -9.12 27.33 3.40
C LEU A 90 -8.62 25.90 3.73
N TRP A 91 -7.94 25.23 2.80
CA TRP A 91 -7.33 23.91 3.03
C TRP A 91 -6.15 23.99 4.01
N ASN A 92 -5.26 24.99 3.87
CA ASN A 92 -4.20 25.27 4.84
C ASN A 92 -4.74 25.68 6.22
N GLU A 93 -5.78 26.52 6.26
CA GLU A 93 -6.39 27.01 7.51
C GLU A 93 -7.17 25.92 8.26
N THR A 94 -7.69 24.89 7.57
CA THR A 94 -8.52 23.83 8.19
C THR A 94 -7.70 22.66 8.71
N LEU A 95 -6.53 22.38 8.14
CA LEU A 95 -5.76 21.16 8.44
C LEU A 95 -4.37 21.42 9.04
N ASN A 96 -3.99 22.68 9.26
CA ASN A 96 -2.66 23.05 9.78
C ASN A 96 -1.51 22.40 8.97
N VAL A 97 -1.75 22.14 7.68
CA VAL A 97 -0.77 21.54 6.78
C VAL A 97 0.21 22.64 6.35
N PRO A 98 1.52 22.43 6.48
CA PRO A 98 2.53 23.43 6.14
C PRO A 98 2.55 23.69 4.64
N THR A 99 2.87 24.93 4.28
CA THR A 99 2.91 25.38 2.89
C THR A 99 4.28 25.11 2.28
N LEU A 100 4.37 24.13 1.37
CA LEU A 100 5.51 24.01 0.45
C LEU A 100 5.36 25.01 -0.72
N LYS A 101 6.47 25.56 -1.22
CA LYS A 101 6.46 26.48 -2.38
C LYS A 101 5.95 25.77 -3.65
N ASP A 102 5.14 26.46 -4.45
CA ASP A 102 4.48 25.91 -5.66
C ASP A 102 5.44 25.24 -6.67
N GLU A 103 6.67 25.73 -6.80
CA GLU A 103 7.69 25.17 -7.70
C GLU A 103 8.15 23.77 -7.27
N SER A 104 8.25 23.52 -5.96
CA SER A 104 8.67 22.22 -5.41
C SER A 104 7.63 21.12 -5.63
N LEU A 105 6.34 21.44 -5.45
CA LEU A 105 5.23 20.53 -5.69
C LEU A 105 5.08 20.18 -7.19
N TYR A 106 5.38 21.12 -8.08
CA TYR A 106 5.35 20.88 -9.52
C TYR A 106 6.49 19.95 -9.99
N GLY A 107 7.67 20.02 -9.40
CA GLY A 107 8.76 19.07 -9.69
C GLY A 107 8.45 17.64 -9.21
N ILE A 108 7.88 17.53 -8.00
CA ILE A 108 7.41 16.25 -7.44
C ILE A 108 6.38 15.61 -8.37
N TYR A 109 5.40 16.41 -8.82
CA TYR A 109 4.42 15.97 -9.80
C TYR A 109 5.08 15.31 -11.02
N GLN A 110 5.92 16.07 -11.72
CA GLN A 110 6.48 15.61 -12.98
C GLN A 110 7.25 14.30 -12.78
N SER A 111 7.90 14.15 -11.64
CA SER A 111 8.59 12.92 -11.24
C SER A 111 7.62 11.75 -11.08
N MET A 112 6.50 11.91 -10.35
CA MET A 112 5.50 10.84 -10.18
C MET A 112 4.91 10.38 -11.52
N GLY A 113 4.56 11.32 -12.40
CA GLY A 113 4.03 11.02 -13.73
C GLY A 113 5.05 10.28 -14.60
N ARG A 114 6.32 10.71 -14.55
CA ARG A 114 7.43 10.06 -15.25
C ARG A 114 7.70 8.65 -14.72
N ILE A 115 7.70 8.44 -13.40
CA ILE A 115 7.94 7.11 -12.81
C ILE A 115 6.80 6.15 -13.16
N THR A 116 5.54 6.61 -13.07
CA THR A 116 4.37 5.80 -13.45
C THR A 116 4.44 5.42 -14.94
N SER A 117 4.74 6.39 -15.79
CA SER A 117 5.00 6.17 -17.23
C SER A 117 6.06 5.11 -17.48
N GLU A 118 7.19 5.25 -16.80
CA GLU A 118 8.36 4.40 -16.96
C GLU A 118 8.03 2.97 -16.53
N PHE A 119 7.28 2.81 -15.44
CA PHE A 119 6.80 1.51 -14.94
C PHE A 119 5.91 0.81 -15.98
N LEU A 120 4.87 1.51 -16.46
CA LEU A 120 3.94 0.96 -17.45
C LEU A 120 4.67 0.57 -18.74
N SER A 121 5.54 1.44 -19.24
CA SER A 121 6.30 1.21 -20.47
C SER A 121 7.33 0.08 -20.32
N LYS A 122 7.93 -0.07 -19.14
CA LYS A 122 8.87 -1.15 -18.84
C LYS A 122 8.13 -2.49 -18.72
N GLY A 123 6.96 -2.51 -18.08
CA GLY A 123 6.10 -3.69 -17.97
C GLY A 123 5.65 -4.21 -19.34
N GLN A 124 5.12 -3.33 -20.20
CA GLN A 124 4.70 -3.68 -21.57
C GLN A 124 5.85 -4.17 -22.45
N ARG A 125 7.07 -3.63 -22.27
CA ARG A 125 8.25 -4.10 -23.01
C ARG A 125 8.71 -5.49 -22.55
N TYR A 126 8.64 -5.75 -21.25
CA TYR A 126 9.03 -7.03 -20.67
C TYR A 126 8.03 -8.14 -21.00
N ASP A 127 6.73 -7.84 -20.90
CA ASP A 127 5.64 -8.77 -21.22
C ASP A 127 4.57 -8.04 -22.06
N PRO A 128 4.60 -8.17 -23.40
CA PRO A 128 3.59 -7.53 -24.26
C PRO A 128 2.18 -8.09 -24.10
N THR A 129 2.01 -9.21 -23.39
CA THR A 129 0.71 -9.89 -23.22
C THR A 129 -0.05 -9.44 -21.98
N ILE A 130 0.63 -8.78 -21.03
CA ILE A 130 0.00 -8.29 -19.81
C ILE A 130 -1.03 -7.19 -20.13
N SER A 131 -2.19 -7.25 -19.48
CA SER A 131 -3.21 -6.22 -19.67
C SER A 131 -2.79 -4.90 -19.03
N PHE A 132 -3.36 -3.80 -19.53
CA PHE A 132 -3.12 -2.48 -18.93
C PHE A 132 -3.72 -2.40 -17.53
N GLU A 133 -4.84 -3.09 -17.30
CA GLU A 133 -5.53 -3.20 -16.02
C GLU A 133 -4.64 -3.88 -14.96
N GLU A 134 -4.00 -5.00 -15.29
CA GLU A 134 -3.05 -5.69 -14.40
C GLU A 134 -1.82 -4.82 -14.11
N LEU A 135 -1.26 -4.17 -15.13
CA LEU A 135 -0.14 -3.23 -14.95
C LEU A 135 -0.53 -2.04 -14.08
N PHE A 136 -1.72 -1.49 -14.27
CA PHE A 136 -2.19 -0.36 -13.47
C PHE A 136 -2.42 -0.78 -12.01
N LYS A 137 -2.99 -1.97 -11.77
CA LYS A 137 -3.16 -2.54 -10.43
C LYS A 137 -1.80 -2.71 -9.74
N ALA A 138 -0.82 -3.28 -10.45
CA ALA A 138 0.56 -3.42 -9.98
C ALA A 138 1.23 -2.07 -9.69
N GLY A 139 0.92 -1.04 -10.47
CA GLY A 139 1.46 0.31 -10.30
C GLY A 139 0.99 1.05 -9.04
N ARG A 140 -0.06 0.58 -8.33
CA ARG A 140 -0.58 1.27 -7.13
C ARG A 140 0.47 1.32 -6.01
N THR A 141 1.20 0.23 -5.78
CA THR A 141 2.25 0.16 -4.76
C THR A 141 3.48 1.00 -5.15
N VAL A 142 3.73 1.25 -6.44
CA VAL A 142 4.76 2.20 -6.90
C VAL A 142 4.50 3.61 -6.35
N TRP A 143 3.23 4.06 -6.26
CA TRP A 143 2.92 5.39 -5.71
C TRP A 143 3.25 5.51 -4.22
N PHE A 144 3.02 4.43 -3.46
CA PHE A 144 3.50 4.35 -2.08
C PHE A 144 5.03 4.46 -2.02
N MET A 145 5.74 3.69 -2.87
CA MET A 145 7.21 3.68 -2.89
C MET A 145 7.78 5.07 -3.25
N ILE A 146 7.13 5.81 -4.15
CA ILE A 146 7.50 7.21 -4.43
C ILE A 146 7.27 8.09 -3.20
N ALA A 147 6.13 7.95 -2.52
CA ALA A 147 5.85 8.72 -1.31
C ALA A 147 6.87 8.41 -0.20
N PHE A 148 7.33 7.16 -0.09
CA PHE A 148 8.37 6.78 0.86
C PHE A 148 9.74 7.35 0.48
N GLN A 149 10.14 7.31 -0.80
CA GLN A 149 11.33 8.01 -1.30
C GLN A 149 11.27 9.51 -0.94
N MET A 150 10.11 10.16 -1.09
CA MET A 150 9.92 11.57 -0.71
C MET A 150 10.08 11.80 0.79
N GLN A 151 9.52 10.92 1.63
CA GLN A 151 9.64 11.03 3.09
C GLN A 151 11.10 10.89 3.56
N LEU A 152 11.88 10.07 2.87
CA LEU A 152 13.30 9.85 3.16
C LEU A 152 14.23 10.86 2.46
N ASN A 153 13.66 11.81 1.70
CA ASN A 153 14.42 12.76 0.89
C ASN A 153 15.40 12.07 -0.09
N LEU A 154 14.96 10.94 -0.67
CA LEU A 154 15.68 10.17 -1.67
C LEU A 154 15.33 10.64 -3.10
N PRO A 155 16.18 10.36 -4.09
CA PRO A 155 15.85 10.58 -5.49
C PRO A 155 14.55 9.86 -5.90
N LEU A 156 13.67 10.58 -6.59
CA LEU A 156 12.43 10.00 -7.14
C LEU A 156 12.73 9.31 -8.47
N ILE A 157 13.00 8.00 -8.39
CA ILE A 157 13.38 7.17 -9.53
C ILE A 157 12.66 5.82 -9.49
N LEU A 158 12.40 5.25 -10.67
CA LEU A 158 12.02 3.85 -10.80
C LEU A 158 13.29 3.00 -10.82
N THR A 159 13.60 2.33 -9.72
CA THR A 159 14.71 1.36 -9.67
C THR A 159 14.29 0.02 -10.26
N ASP A 160 15.25 -0.87 -10.53
CA ASP A 160 14.94 -2.23 -10.97
C ASP A 160 14.20 -3.00 -9.85
N SER A 161 14.54 -2.75 -8.59
CA SER A 161 13.89 -3.33 -7.40
C SER A 161 12.42 -2.91 -7.27
N ILE A 162 12.11 -1.61 -7.45
CA ILE A 162 10.73 -1.11 -7.45
C ILE A 162 9.97 -1.76 -8.60
N PHE A 163 10.55 -1.80 -9.80
CA PHE A 163 9.91 -2.43 -10.95
C PHE A 163 9.64 -3.92 -10.71
N GLY A 164 10.66 -4.70 -10.34
CA GLY A 164 10.58 -6.14 -10.15
C GLY A 164 9.56 -6.50 -9.07
N TYR A 165 9.60 -5.85 -7.91
CA TYR A 165 8.66 -6.13 -6.82
C TYR A 165 7.21 -5.88 -7.22
N ASN A 166 6.92 -4.75 -7.86
CA ASN A 166 5.54 -4.42 -8.25
C ASN A 166 5.05 -5.33 -9.39
N MET A 167 5.95 -5.82 -10.26
CA MET A 167 5.62 -6.79 -11.30
C MET A 167 5.52 -8.23 -10.79
N LEU A 168 5.84 -8.53 -9.53
CA LEU A 168 5.55 -9.85 -8.96
C LEU A 168 4.04 -10.09 -8.91
N TYR A 169 3.25 -9.10 -8.46
CA TYR A 169 1.81 -9.27 -8.22
C TYR A 169 1.03 -9.86 -9.42
N PRO A 170 1.13 -9.32 -10.66
CA PRO A 170 0.43 -9.91 -11.80
C PRO A 170 0.78 -11.38 -12.09
N TYR A 171 1.97 -11.83 -11.69
CA TYR A 171 2.42 -13.20 -11.93
C TYR A 171 2.19 -14.13 -10.74
N THR A 172 2.27 -13.62 -9.51
CA THR A 172 2.06 -14.40 -8.29
C THR A 172 0.59 -14.56 -7.95
N ASP A 173 -0.23 -13.52 -8.13
CA ASP A 173 -1.66 -13.52 -7.74
C ASP A 173 -2.38 -14.71 -8.37
N ASP A 174 -2.18 -14.98 -9.66
CA ASP A 174 -2.82 -16.13 -10.30
C ASP A 174 -2.34 -17.49 -9.76
N LEU A 175 -1.07 -17.64 -9.37
CA LEU A 175 -0.58 -18.90 -8.82
C LEU A 175 -1.07 -19.13 -7.39
N VAL A 176 -1.36 -18.07 -6.66
CA VAL A 176 -1.80 -18.12 -5.26
C VAL A 176 -3.33 -18.19 -5.18
N ASP A 177 -4.03 -17.33 -5.91
CA ASP A 177 -5.46 -17.08 -5.74
C ASP A 177 -6.35 -17.81 -6.75
N CYS A 178 -5.84 -18.22 -7.91
CA CYS A 178 -6.67 -18.89 -8.92
C CYS A 178 -7.13 -20.28 -8.46
N ASN A 179 -8.43 -20.56 -8.57
CA ASN A 179 -9.02 -21.85 -8.22
C ASN A 179 -8.68 -22.99 -9.22
N ASP A 180 -8.26 -22.63 -10.43
CA ASP A 180 -7.91 -23.61 -11.48
C ASP A 180 -6.50 -24.19 -11.29
N ILE A 181 -5.72 -23.65 -10.35
CA ILE A 181 -4.38 -24.15 -9.99
C ILE A 181 -4.52 -25.21 -8.89
N SER A 182 -3.90 -26.38 -9.12
CA SER A 182 -4.00 -27.50 -8.18
C SER A 182 -3.39 -27.16 -6.81
N ARG A 183 -3.95 -27.74 -5.74
CA ARG A 183 -3.41 -27.58 -4.37
C ARG A 183 -1.93 -28.01 -4.27
N GLU A 184 -1.51 -28.99 -5.06
CA GLU A 184 -0.12 -29.45 -5.14
C GLU A 184 0.77 -28.38 -5.80
N ALA A 185 0.35 -27.83 -6.95
CA ALA A 185 1.07 -26.75 -7.63
C ALA A 185 1.22 -25.52 -6.72
N LYS A 186 0.18 -25.13 -5.97
CA LYS A 186 0.28 -24.01 -5.02
C LYS A 186 1.32 -24.27 -3.91
N LYS A 187 1.36 -25.49 -3.38
CA LYS A 187 2.34 -25.88 -2.35
C LYS A 187 3.76 -25.93 -2.89
N ASP A 188 3.94 -26.50 -4.07
CA ASP A 188 5.24 -26.56 -4.73
C ASP A 188 5.73 -25.16 -5.09
N PHE A 189 4.85 -24.28 -5.59
CA PHE A 189 5.19 -22.88 -5.86
C PHE A 189 5.60 -22.17 -4.58
N ALA A 190 4.81 -22.33 -3.50
CA ALA A 190 5.11 -21.72 -2.21
C ALA A 190 6.54 -22.08 -1.74
N LYS A 191 6.90 -23.36 -1.84
CA LYS A 191 8.24 -23.85 -1.46
C LYS A 191 9.33 -23.33 -2.40
N VAL A 192 9.19 -23.56 -3.70
CA VAL A 192 10.20 -23.22 -4.72
C VAL A 192 10.50 -21.72 -4.74
N PHE A 193 9.46 -20.89 -4.67
CA PHE A 193 9.65 -19.44 -4.66
C PHE A 193 10.28 -18.95 -3.35
N HIS A 194 9.89 -19.53 -2.20
CA HIS A 194 10.53 -19.21 -0.92
C HIS A 194 12.02 -19.56 -0.91
N GLU A 195 12.40 -20.73 -1.45
CA GLU A 195 13.79 -21.14 -1.62
C GLU A 195 14.55 -20.19 -2.58
N ARG A 196 13.94 -19.82 -3.72
CA ARG A 196 14.53 -18.84 -4.67
C ARG A 196 14.79 -17.49 -4.01
N LEU A 197 13.88 -17.03 -3.14
CA LEU A 197 14.02 -15.76 -2.44
C LEU A 197 15.16 -15.82 -1.43
N LEU A 198 15.22 -16.82 -0.57
CA LEU A 198 16.24 -16.92 0.48
C LEU A 198 17.63 -17.29 -0.02
N HIS A 199 17.73 -18.21 -0.99
CA HIS A 199 19.02 -18.80 -1.36
C HIS A 199 19.54 -18.36 -2.73
N GLY A 200 18.69 -17.73 -3.53
CA GLY A 200 19.04 -17.40 -4.90
C GLY A 200 18.94 -18.60 -5.84
N GLU A 201 19.28 -18.36 -7.10
CA GLU A 201 19.54 -19.44 -8.06
C GLU A 201 20.99 -19.89 -7.98
N SER A 202 21.26 -21.18 -8.23
CA SER A 202 22.62 -21.74 -8.21
C SER A 202 23.56 -21.10 -9.24
N THR A 203 22.98 -20.50 -10.28
CA THR A 203 23.65 -19.81 -11.39
C THR A 203 23.87 -18.32 -11.13
N TYR A 204 23.50 -17.81 -9.96
CA TYR A 204 23.62 -16.39 -9.65
C TYR A 204 25.08 -15.92 -9.68
N ASP A 205 25.36 -14.88 -10.47
CA ASP A 205 26.65 -14.18 -10.51
C ASP A 205 26.43 -12.69 -10.14
N PRO A 206 26.97 -12.19 -9.01
CA PRO A 206 26.80 -10.81 -8.58
C PRO A 206 27.44 -9.77 -9.53
N LYS A 207 28.23 -10.21 -10.53
CA LYS A 207 28.82 -9.33 -11.54
C LYS A 207 27.96 -9.16 -12.78
N VAL A 208 26.94 -10.00 -12.95
CA VAL A 208 26.06 -9.97 -14.12
C VAL A 208 24.84 -9.10 -13.81
N HIS A 209 24.58 -8.12 -14.68
CA HIS A 209 23.35 -7.32 -14.66
C HIS A 209 22.30 -8.05 -15.51
N PHE A 210 21.13 -8.34 -14.95
CA PHE A 210 20.00 -8.85 -15.72
C PHE A 210 19.50 -7.82 -16.74
N ASP A 211 19.52 -8.18 -18.02
CA ASP A 211 19.23 -7.27 -19.13
C ASP A 211 17.73 -7.05 -19.41
N GLY A 212 16.87 -7.70 -18.63
CA GLY A 212 15.42 -7.65 -18.78
C GLY A 212 14.86 -8.52 -19.88
N LYS A 213 15.65 -9.41 -20.50
CA LYS A 213 15.13 -10.45 -21.39
C LYS A 213 14.66 -11.65 -20.58
N GLN A 214 13.52 -12.22 -20.97
CA GLN A 214 12.95 -13.37 -20.27
C GLN A 214 13.93 -14.55 -20.28
N SER A 215 14.12 -15.18 -19.11
CA SER A 215 14.99 -16.35 -18.98
C SER A 215 14.40 -17.56 -19.72
N ASN A 216 15.25 -18.56 -20.04
CA ASN A 216 14.76 -19.79 -20.67
C ASN A 216 14.06 -20.69 -19.65
N VAL A 217 12.87 -21.19 -20.01
CA VAL A 217 12.08 -22.12 -19.19
C VAL A 217 12.81 -23.44 -18.97
N GLU A 218 13.57 -23.90 -19.96
CA GLU A 218 14.29 -25.19 -19.91
C GLU A 218 15.39 -25.22 -18.84
N GLU A 219 15.83 -24.04 -18.37
CA GLU A 219 16.83 -23.91 -17.30
C GLU A 219 16.22 -24.12 -15.91
N LEU A 220 14.88 -24.12 -15.77
CA LEU A 220 14.20 -24.31 -14.50
C LEU A 220 13.91 -25.79 -14.25
N ASN A 221 14.54 -26.33 -13.20
CA ASN A 221 14.18 -27.64 -12.67
C ASN A 221 12.96 -27.54 -11.74
N LEU A 222 11.76 -27.53 -12.32
CA LEU A 222 10.50 -27.41 -11.57
C LEU A 222 9.87 -28.78 -11.25
N PRO A 223 9.21 -28.93 -10.09
CA PRO A 223 8.31 -30.05 -9.81
C PRO A 223 7.27 -30.26 -10.92
N SER A 224 6.84 -31.49 -11.16
CA SER A 224 5.91 -31.82 -12.26
C SER A 224 4.58 -31.06 -12.16
N SER A 225 4.13 -30.73 -10.95
CA SER A 225 2.92 -29.92 -10.70
C SER A 225 3.03 -28.48 -11.22
N LEU A 226 4.24 -27.93 -11.32
CA LEU A 226 4.53 -26.57 -11.78
C LEU A 226 4.94 -26.47 -13.24
N GLN A 227 5.26 -27.59 -13.89
CA GLN A 227 5.63 -27.62 -15.31
C GLN A 227 4.60 -26.92 -16.23
N PRO A 228 3.26 -27.09 -16.03
CA PRO A 228 2.26 -26.35 -16.81
C PRO A 228 2.33 -24.82 -16.65
N HIS A 229 2.99 -24.33 -15.59
CA HIS A 229 3.09 -22.92 -15.23
C HIS A 229 4.51 -22.38 -15.35
N ALA A 230 5.42 -23.12 -15.98
CA ALA A 230 6.85 -22.81 -15.99
C ALA A 230 7.17 -21.42 -16.61
N ASN A 231 6.47 -21.03 -17.68
CA ASN A 231 6.58 -19.68 -18.27
C ASN A 231 6.30 -18.56 -17.26
N ARG A 232 5.35 -18.77 -16.34
CA ARG A 232 5.00 -17.80 -15.31
C ARG A 232 6.03 -17.79 -14.19
N VAL A 233 6.54 -18.97 -13.81
CA VAL A 233 7.62 -19.08 -12.82
C VAL A 233 8.89 -18.38 -13.31
N VAL A 234 9.24 -18.51 -14.60
CA VAL A 234 10.31 -17.73 -15.23
C VAL A 234 10.10 -16.24 -14.99
N LYS A 235 8.91 -15.71 -15.28
CA LYS A 235 8.63 -14.28 -15.11
C LYS A 235 8.80 -13.83 -13.67
N ILE A 236 8.35 -14.64 -12.71
CA ILE A 236 8.52 -14.39 -11.28
C ILE A 236 10.01 -14.36 -10.91
N PHE A 237 10.80 -15.31 -11.41
CA PHE A 237 12.23 -15.38 -11.10
C PHE A 237 13.01 -14.24 -11.76
N ASP A 238 12.64 -13.82 -12.96
CA ASP A 238 13.18 -12.63 -13.62
C ASP A 238 12.89 -11.35 -12.81
N MET A 239 11.72 -11.25 -12.18
CA MET A 239 11.44 -10.12 -11.28
C MET A 239 12.37 -10.10 -10.07
N VAL A 240 12.77 -11.26 -9.56
CA VAL A 240 13.83 -11.36 -8.53
C VAL A 240 15.19 -10.94 -9.10
N LYS A 241 15.50 -11.28 -10.36
CA LYS A 241 16.73 -10.83 -11.02
C LYS A 241 16.79 -9.30 -11.19
N PHE A 242 15.66 -8.64 -11.47
CA PHE A 242 15.60 -7.18 -11.41
C PHE A 242 15.92 -6.63 -10.01
N ILE A 243 15.41 -7.26 -8.95
CA ILE A 243 15.73 -6.85 -7.57
C ILE A 243 17.22 -7.05 -7.27
N GLU A 244 17.82 -8.14 -7.75
CA GLU A 244 19.24 -8.47 -7.62
C GLU A 244 20.18 -7.47 -8.30
N ASN A 245 19.72 -6.76 -9.34
CA ASN A 245 20.49 -5.70 -10.00
C ASN A 245 20.83 -4.55 -9.03
N ASP A 246 19.87 -4.16 -8.19
CA ASP A 246 20.04 -3.08 -7.21
C ASP A 246 20.60 -3.60 -5.88
N TRP A 247 20.19 -4.81 -5.47
CA TRP A 247 20.52 -5.39 -4.16
C TRP A 247 21.22 -6.73 -4.31
N ARG A 248 22.52 -6.73 -4.59
CA ARG A 248 23.29 -7.97 -4.80
C ARG A 248 23.18 -8.93 -3.60
N ARG A 249 22.98 -10.22 -3.87
CA ARG A 249 23.01 -11.25 -2.83
C ARG A 249 24.37 -11.29 -2.12
N GLY A 250 24.29 -11.53 -0.81
CA GLY A 250 25.41 -11.49 0.13
C GLY A 250 24.89 -10.97 1.48
N THR A 251 25.71 -11.06 2.53
CA THR A 251 25.27 -10.77 3.90
C THR A 251 24.78 -9.34 4.14
N GLU A 252 25.18 -8.38 3.29
CA GLU A 252 24.89 -6.97 3.49
C GLU A 252 23.42 -6.59 3.20
N TYR A 253 22.73 -7.31 2.32
CA TYR A 253 21.34 -7.02 1.89
C TYR A 253 20.39 -8.20 2.10
N ASP A 254 20.74 -9.17 2.94
CA ASP A 254 19.89 -10.34 3.22
C ASP A 254 18.49 -9.94 3.72
N GLY A 255 18.36 -8.80 4.41
CA GLY A 255 17.07 -8.24 4.83
C GLY A 255 16.09 -8.00 3.67
N VAL A 256 16.58 -7.63 2.48
CA VAL A 256 15.75 -7.50 1.27
C VAL A 256 15.09 -8.84 0.94
N TYR A 257 15.88 -9.91 0.87
CA TYR A 257 15.41 -11.24 0.50
C TYR A 257 14.56 -11.90 1.59
N MET A 258 14.94 -11.72 2.86
CA MET A 258 14.13 -12.16 4.01
C MET A 258 12.76 -11.44 4.04
N SER A 259 12.71 -10.15 3.68
CA SER A 259 11.45 -9.40 3.61
C SER A 259 10.55 -9.87 2.46
N LEU A 260 11.13 -10.20 1.30
CA LEU A 260 10.39 -10.79 0.17
C LEU A 260 9.85 -12.18 0.51
N ALA A 261 10.68 -13.03 1.12
CA ALA A 261 10.28 -14.36 1.57
C ALA A 261 9.16 -14.28 2.61
N THR A 262 9.21 -13.27 3.47
CA THR A 262 8.19 -12.95 4.47
C THR A 262 6.84 -12.60 3.84
N ILE A 263 6.78 -11.65 2.89
CA ILE A 263 5.50 -11.26 2.27
C ILE A 263 4.92 -12.42 1.47
N HIS A 264 5.76 -13.21 0.80
CA HIS A 264 5.33 -14.44 0.13
C HIS A 264 4.73 -15.45 1.12
N GLU A 265 5.37 -15.71 2.26
CA GLU A 265 4.81 -16.57 3.32
C GLU A 265 3.47 -16.04 3.84
N SER A 266 3.37 -14.73 4.09
CA SER A 266 2.14 -14.08 4.55
C SER A 266 1.02 -14.13 3.50
N GLN A 267 1.33 -14.00 2.21
CA GLN A 267 0.36 -14.19 1.12
C GLN A 267 -0.17 -15.62 1.11
N MET A 268 0.72 -16.61 1.18
CA MET A 268 0.32 -18.02 1.24
C MET A 268 -0.54 -18.32 2.47
N LYS A 269 -0.19 -17.77 3.64
CA LYS A 269 -1.00 -17.89 4.88
C LYS A 269 -2.36 -17.21 4.75
N SER A 270 -2.46 -16.09 4.03
CA SER A 270 -3.73 -15.38 3.84
C SER A 270 -4.77 -16.17 3.06
N THR A 271 -4.36 -17.20 2.29
CA THR A 271 -5.32 -18.14 1.67
C THR A 271 -6.15 -18.91 2.70
N LEU A 272 -5.73 -18.99 3.97
CA LEU A 272 -6.55 -19.52 5.07
C LEU A 272 -7.81 -18.65 5.33
N GLN A 273 -7.78 -17.38 4.94
CA GLN A 273 -8.96 -16.50 5.00
C GLN A 273 -9.95 -16.80 3.87
N HIS A 274 -9.58 -17.60 2.86
CA HIS A 274 -10.49 -18.02 1.80
C HIS A 274 -11.24 -19.26 2.29
N ALA A 275 -12.43 -19.09 2.84
CA ALA A 275 -13.21 -20.23 3.29
C ALA A 275 -13.79 -20.96 2.06
N THR A 276 -13.36 -22.19 1.80
CA THR A 276 -14.16 -23.08 0.93
C THR A 276 -15.28 -23.71 1.75
N THR A 277 -16.42 -24.02 1.12
CA THR A 277 -17.59 -24.61 1.79
C THR A 277 -17.29 -25.94 2.48
N ASP A 278 -16.17 -26.59 2.15
CA ASP A 278 -15.85 -27.95 2.56
C ASP A 278 -14.78 -28.04 3.65
N ASP A 279 -14.06 -26.95 3.96
CA ASP A 279 -12.87 -27.01 4.81
C ASP A 279 -13.15 -26.85 6.32
N GLY A 280 -14.40 -26.53 6.72
CA GLY A 280 -14.80 -26.39 8.14
C GLY A 280 -14.00 -25.34 8.95
N TYR A 281 -13.14 -24.57 8.28
CA TYR A 281 -12.28 -23.57 8.90
C TYR A 281 -13.04 -22.28 9.09
N ALA A 282 -13.24 -21.90 10.36
CA ALA A 282 -13.85 -20.64 10.78
C ALA A 282 -12.83 -19.88 11.63
N PRO A 283 -12.04 -18.95 11.04
CA PRO A 283 -11.06 -18.19 11.79
C PRO A 283 -11.77 -17.28 12.81
N THR A 284 -11.17 -17.11 13.99
CA THR A 284 -11.66 -16.11 14.96
C THR A 284 -11.33 -14.70 14.47
N MET A 285 -12.06 -13.68 14.93
CA MET A 285 -11.74 -12.28 14.62
C MET A 285 -10.25 -11.95 14.90
N THR A 286 -9.71 -12.42 16.03
CA THR A 286 -8.30 -12.23 16.38
C THR A 286 -7.33 -12.88 15.38
N GLN A 287 -7.66 -14.04 14.83
CA GLN A 287 -6.84 -14.66 13.78
C GLN A 287 -6.89 -13.86 12.47
N VAL A 288 -8.08 -13.36 12.10
CA VAL A 288 -8.25 -12.49 10.93
C VAL A 288 -7.45 -11.19 11.09
N GLU A 289 -7.50 -10.57 12.27
CA GLU A 289 -6.74 -9.36 12.58
C GLU A 289 -5.23 -9.59 12.50
N GLN A 290 -4.73 -10.72 13.02
CA GLN A 290 -3.32 -11.09 12.95
C GLN A 290 -2.84 -11.30 11.52
N VAL A 291 -3.59 -12.06 10.70
CA VAL A 291 -3.20 -12.31 9.30
C VAL A 291 -3.19 -11.01 8.50
N SER A 292 -4.18 -10.14 8.72
CA SER A 292 -4.27 -8.83 8.06
C SER A 292 -3.08 -7.94 8.42
N ALA A 293 -2.72 -7.88 9.71
CA ALA A 293 -1.56 -7.13 10.16
C ALA A 293 -0.25 -7.70 9.62
N GLU A 294 -0.06 -9.03 9.67
CA GLU A 294 1.14 -9.69 9.14
C GLU A 294 1.32 -9.44 7.65
N LYS A 295 0.25 -9.59 6.84
CA LYS A 295 0.29 -9.39 5.39
C LYS A 295 0.55 -7.93 5.02
N GLY A 296 -0.22 -7.01 5.60
CA GLY A 296 -0.09 -5.58 5.34
C GLY A 296 1.30 -5.06 5.72
N GLY A 297 1.76 -5.36 6.93
CA GLY A 297 3.06 -4.93 7.43
C GLY A 297 4.24 -5.51 6.64
N ALA A 298 4.18 -6.81 6.32
CA ALA A 298 5.18 -7.46 5.47
C ALA A 298 5.35 -6.79 4.10
N SER A 299 4.24 -6.38 3.47
CA SER A 299 4.28 -5.75 2.15
C SER A 299 5.02 -4.41 2.17
N LEU A 300 4.74 -3.55 3.16
CA LEU A 300 5.42 -2.25 3.23
C LEU A 300 6.85 -2.37 3.77
N ILE A 301 7.16 -3.33 4.64
CA ILE A 301 8.55 -3.60 5.02
C ILE A 301 9.36 -4.00 3.80
N ALA A 302 8.84 -4.94 2.98
CA ALA A 302 9.51 -5.33 1.75
C ALA A 302 9.73 -4.11 0.84
N ALA A 303 8.71 -3.27 0.66
CA ALA A 303 8.83 -2.03 -0.10
C ALA A 303 9.92 -1.10 0.46
N GLY A 304 10.03 -0.95 1.78
CA GLY A 304 11.08 -0.15 2.41
C GLY A 304 12.49 -0.71 2.19
N PHE A 305 12.68 -2.02 2.34
CA PHE A 305 13.95 -2.68 2.03
C PHE A 305 14.33 -2.52 0.56
N LEU A 306 13.37 -2.59 -0.36
CA LEU A 306 13.64 -2.43 -1.79
C LEU A 306 14.06 -1.00 -2.17
N ILE A 307 13.77 -0.02 -1.31
CA ILE A 307 14.13 1.40 -1.50
C ILE A 307 15.48 1.73 -0.86
N GLU A 308 15.76 1.25 0.35
CA GLU A 308 16.98 1.62 1.10
C GLU A 308 18.01 0.48 1.24
N GLY A 309 17.66 -0.76 0.89
CA GLY A 309 18.50 -1.96 1.08
C GLY A 309 18.60 -2.41 2.54
N ARG A 310 18.50 -1.48 3.49
CA ARG A 310 18.50 -1.71 4.93
C ARG A 310 17.51 -0.78 5.63
N LEU A 311 16.93 -1.26 6.72
CA LEU A 311 16.01 -0.50 7.55
C LEU A 311 16.46 -0.51 9.01
N THR A 312 16.18 0.60 9.71
CA THR A 312 16.24 0.65 11.17
C THR A 312 14.97 0.07 11.77
N ARG A 313 15.00 -0.27 13.06
CA ARG A 313 13.82 -0.76 13.78
C ARG A 313 12.64 0.20 13.74
N ALA A 314 12.93 1.49 13.90
CA ALA A 314 11.92 2.54 13.86
C ALA A 314 11.21 2.60 12.48
N LYS A 315 11.96 2.45 11.38
CA LYS A 315 11.40 2.38 10.03
C LYS A 315 10.58 1.12 9.80
N MET A 316 11.05 -0.05 10.26
CA MET A 316 10.26 -1.28 10.17
C MET A 316 8.94 -1.17 10.93
N ALA A 317 8.96 -0.61 12.15
CA ALA A 317 7.75 -0.40 12.94
C ALA A 317 6.77 0.58 12.26
N TYR A 318 7.30 1.67 11.66
CA TYR A 318 6.50 2.61 10.88
C TYR A 318 5.82 1.93 9.69
N LEU A 319 6.55 1.09 8.95
CA LEU A 319 6.04 0.37 7.78
C LEU A 319 5.03 -0.72 8.18
N GLU A 320 5.24 -1.44 9.29
CA GLU A 320 4.26 -2.37 9.85
C GLU A 320 2.92 -1.70 10.13
N TYR A 321 2.96 -0.58 10.86
CA TYR A 321 1.78 0.20 11.19
C TYR A 321 1.06 0.67 9.90
N LEU A 322 1.80 1.27 8.97
CA LEU A 322 1.21 1.84 7.77
C LEU A 322 0.64 0.75 6.86
N GLY A 323 1.31 -0.40 6.81
CA GLY A 323 0.91 -1.55 6.01
C GLY A 323 -0.38 -2.16 6.51
N PHE A 324 -0.54 -2.30 7.83
CA PHE A 324 -1.82 -2.75 8.39
C PHE A 324 -2.96 -1.79 8.05
N GLY A 325 -2.76 -0.48 8.23
CA GLY A 325 -3.79 0.51 7.88
C GLY A 325 -4.21 0.49 6.41
N LEU A 326 -3.26 0.29 5.49
CA LEU A 326 -3.57 0.14 4.06
C LEU A 326 -4.27 -1.18 3.75
N GLN A 327 -3.88 -2.30 4.37
CA GLN A 327 -4.58 -3.58 4.23
C GLN A 327 -6.05 -3.47 4.66
N LEU A 328 -6.33 -2.80 5.78
CA LEU A 328 -7.70 -2.56 6.23
C LEU A 328 -8.50 -1.67 5.27
N LEU A 329 -7.84 -0.71 4.63
CA LEU A 329 -8.49 0.14 3.66
C LEU A 329 -8.89 -0.65 2.41
N ASP A 330 -8.00 -1.49 1.89
CA ASP A 330 -8.27 -2.39 0.77
C ASP A 330 -9.44 -3.33 1.11
N ASP A 331 -9.39 -4.00 2.27
CA ASP A 331 -10.46 -4.89 2.75
C ASP A 331 -11.82 -4.16 2.87
N LEU A 332 -11.82 -2.88 3.28
CA LEU A 332 -13.05 -2.07 3.34
C LEU A 332 -13.58 -1.72 1.94
N GLN A 333 -12.69 -1.43 0.98
CA GLN A 333 -13.08 -1.15 -0.40
C GLN A 333 -13.68 -2.39 -1.09
N ASP A 334 -13.23 -3.58 -0.68
CA ASP A 334 -13.55 -4.86 -1.31
C ASP A 334 -14.58 -5.71 -0.56
N VAL A 335 -15.18 -5.20 0.54
CA VAL A 335 -16.21 -5.92 1.35
C VAL A 335 -17.22 -6.71 0.51
N LYS A 336 -17.79 -6.10 -0.54
CA LYS A 336 -18.80 -6.79 -1.38
C LYS A 336 -18.21 -7.93 -2.20
N GLU A 337 -17.00 -7.77 -2.70
CA GLU A 337 -16.29 -8.77 -3.48
C GLU A 337 -15.80 -9.91 -2.58
N ASP A 338 -15.22 -9.57 -1.42
CA ASP A 338 -14.82 -10.55 -0.41
C ASP A 338 -15.99 -11.38 0.10
N MET A 339 -17.15 -10.77 0.37
CA MET A 339 -18.36 -11.51 0.73
C MET A 339 -18.79 -12.48 -0.38
N LYS A 340 -18.72 -12.04 -1.65
CA LYS A 340 -19.07 -12.88 -2.80
C LYS A 340 -18.13 -14.08 -2.94
N ASN A 341 -16.85 -13.89 -2.60
CA ASN A 341 -15.82 -14.92 -2.66
C ASN A 341 -15.66 -15.69 -1.33
N ASN A 342 -16.48 -15.40 -0.31
CA ASN A 342 -16.39 -15.97 1.03
C ASN A 342 -15.01 -15.78 1.71
N HIS A 343 -14.35 -14.67 1.39
CA HIS A 343 -13.12 -14.25 2.04
C HIS A 343 -13.43 -13.67 3.43
N ARG A 344 -12.60 -14.00 4.42
CA ARG A 344 -12.70 -13.56 5.82
C ARG A 344 -11.70 -12.44 6.11
N THR A 345 -12.17 -11.21 5.93
CA THR A 345 -11.51 -9.97 6.36
C THR A 345 -12.14 -9.48 7.66
N ILE A 346 -11.53 -8.48 8.32
CA ILE A 346 -12.10 -7.91 9.56
C ILE A 346 -13.54 -7.45 9.31
N PHE A 347 -13.80 -6.78 8.20
CA PHE A 347 -15.13 -6.24 7.87
C PHE A 347 -16.14 -7.35 7.54
N THR A 348 -15.78 -8.33 6.72
CA THR A 348 -16.69 -9.42 6.34
C THR A 348 -16.94 -10.39 7.50
N GLN A 349 -15.95 -10.59 8.38
CA GLN A 349 -16.11 -11.35 9.62
C GLN A 349 -17.04 -10.63 10.60
N THR A 350 -16.92 -9.31 10.76
CA THR A 350 -17.86 -8.51 11.57
C THR A 350 -19.31 -8.70 11.08
N LEU A 351 -19.53 -8.67 9.77
CA LEU A 351 -20.86 -8.92 9.19
C LEU A 351 -21.35 -10.35 9.41
N ALA A 352 -20.45 -11.35 9.32
CA ALA A 352 -20.78 -12.75 9.58
C ALA A 352 -21.18 -13.01 11.03
N GLU A 353 -20.66 -12.21 11.97
CA GLU A 353 -21.04 -12.21 13.39
C GLU A 353 -22.33 -11.42 13.67
N GLY A 354 -23.00 -10.90 12.64
CA GLY A 354 -24.26 -10.17 12.74
C GLY A 354 -24.11 -8.72 13.22
N GLN A 355 -22.90 -8.17 13.18
CA GLN A 355 -22.61 -6.79 13.60
C GLN A 355 -22.60 -5.82 12.40
N THR A 356 -22.70 -4.52 12.67
CA THR A 356 -22.54 -3.47 11.65
C THR A 356 -21.07 -3.13 11.43
N LEU A 357 -20.75 -2.50 10.29
CA LEU A 357 -19.40 -2.02 9.99
C LEU A 357 -19.01 -0.73 10.76
N ASP A 358 -19.87 -0.23 11.65
CA ASP A 358 -19.69 1.01 12.39
C ASP A 358 -18.36 1.02 13.15
N ALA A 359 -18.17 0.03 14.04
CA ALA A 359 -17.00 -0.07 14.89
C ALA A 359 -15.68 -0.26 14.12
N PRO A 360 -15.54 -1.23 13.19
CA PRO A 360 -14.29 -1.40 12.44
C PRO A 360 -13.98 -0.19 11.54
N THR A 361 -14.99 0.45 10.95
CA THR A 361 -14.79 1.67 10.13
C THR A 361 -14.33 2.85 11.00
N ALA A 362 -14.94 3.05 12.16
CA ALA A 362 -14.52 4.08 13.11
C ALA A 362 -13.10 3.87 13.61
N ARG A 363 -12.74 2.63 13.95
CA ARG A 363 -11.37 2.28 14.33
C ARG A 363 -10.39 2.55 13.20
N LEU A 364 -10.69 2.19 11.95
CA LEU A 364 -9.83 2.48 10.81
C LEU A 364 -9.61 3.98 10.61
N ILE A 365 -10.65 4.80 10.74
CA ILE A 365 -10.53 6.27 10.68
C ILE A 365 -9.61 6.76 11.80
N GLN A 366 -9.84 6.33 13.04
CA GLN A 366 -9.00 6.74 14.16
C GLN A 366 -7.56 6.24 14.03
N TYR A 367 -7.37 5.05 13.47
CA TYR A 367 -6.07 4.50 13.14
C TYR A 367 -5.36 5.47 12.22
N CYS A 368 -5.98 5.85 11.09
CA CYS A 368 -5.45 6.86 10.17
C CYS A 368 -5.20 8.23 10.80
N TYR A 369 -5.72 8.54 12.00
CA TYR A 369 -5.48 9.81 12.72
C TYR A 369 -4.45 9.74 13.82
N CYS A 370 -3.94 8.57 14.19
CA CYS A 370 -3.17 8.39 15.41
C CYS A 370 -1.72 8.92 15.32
N ALA A 371 -1.54 10.19 14.94
CA ALA A 371 -0.26 10.90 14.78
C ALA A 371 0.75 10.72 15.94
N PRO A 372 0.34 10.64 17.23
CA PRO A 372 1.27 10.47 18.34
C PRO A 372 1.93 9.09 18.43
N ALA A 373 1.33 8.04 17.83
CA ALA A 373 2.01 6.76 17.70
C ALA A 373 3.30 6.94 16.88
N PHE A 374 3.28 7.84 15.89
CA PHE A 374 4.34 8.03 14.91
C PHE A 374 5.52 8.92 15.34
N GLU A 375 5.31 9.87 16.25
CA GLU A 375 6.37 10.81 16.68
C GLU A 375 7.53 10.08 17.36
N LYS A 376 7.28 8.90 17.94
CA LYS A 376 8.31 8.03 18.52
C LYS A 376 9.09 7.19 17.50
N PHE A 377 8.64 7.13 16.24
CA PHE A 377 9.19 6.25 15.20
C PHE A 377 9.94 6.99 14.09
N SER A 378 10.02 8.33 14.14
CA SER A 378 10.75 9.12 13.15
C SER A 378 11.81 9.98 13.80
N ASP A 379 13.03 9.43 13.84
CA ASP A 379 14.25 10.15 14.23
C ASP A 379 15.29 10.07 13.09
N ASP A 380 14.87 10.26 11.83
CA ASP A 380 15.83 10.34 10.72
C ASP A 380 16.36 11.78 10.59
N GLN A 381 17.63 11.99 10.95
CA GLN A 381 18.32 13.29 10.87
C GLN A 381 18.45 13.84 9.43
N ARG A 382 18.04 13.09 8.40
CA ARG A 382 18.02 13.55 6.99
C ARG A 382 16.83 14.44 6.65
N THR A 383 15.84 14.61 7.54
CA THR A 383 14.68 15.45 7.26
C THR A 383 15.00 16.94 7.42
N VAL A 384 15.01 17.68 6.31
CA VAL A 384 15.16 19.14 6.32
C VAL A 384 13.83 19.79 6.69
N SER A 385 13.80 20.63 7.73
CA SER A 385 12.65 21.44 8.09
C SER A 385 12.64 22.75 7.30
N ASP A 386 11.46 23.22 6.92
CA ASP A 386 11.29 24.58 6.41
C ASP A 386 11.58 25.57 7.56
N GLN A 387 12.55 26.47 7.37
CA GLN A 387 12.97 27.46 8.37
C GLN A 387 11.84 28.44 8.78
N THR A 388 10.77 28.52 8.00
CA THR A 388 9.63 29.43 8.19
C THR A 388 8.45 28.77 8.90
N THR A 389 8.23 27.46 8.67
CA THR A 389 7.08 26.73 9.23
C THR A 389 7.46 25.66 10.25
N GLY A 390 8.74 25.28 10.32
CA GLY A 390 9.26 24.24 11.21
C GLY A 390 8.91 22.80 10.78
N VAL A 391 8.20 22.62 9.66
CA VAL A 391 7.72 21.29 9.23
C VAL A 391 8.55 20.72 8.10
N THR A 392 8.79 19.42 8.16
CA THR A 392 9.58 18.67 7.18
C THR A 392 8.72 18.15 6.03
N LEU A 393 9.34 17.92 4.85
CA LEU A 393 8.68 17.24 3.72
C LEU A 393 8.12 15.87 4.13
N ALA A 394 8.84 15.14 5.00
CA ALA A 394 8.41 13.86 5.54
C ALA A 394 7.09 13.95 6.30
N GLN A 395 6.96 14.93 7.19
CA GLN A 395 5.72 15.21 7.91
C GLN A 395 4.59 15.59 6.96
N TYR A 396 4.85 16.43 5.95
CA TYR A 396 3.85 16.81 4.94
C TYR A 396 3.31 15.60 4.17
N VAL A 397 4.21 14.74 3.64
CA VAL A 397 3.82 13.55 2.87
C VAL A 397 3.03 12.59 3.74
N ARG A 398 3.48 12.35 4.99
CA ARG A 398 2.79 11.48 5.94
C ARG A 398 1.35 11.93 6.21
N VAL A 399 1.17 13.20 6.60
CA VAL A 399 -0.17 13.76 6.85
C VAL A 399 -1.04 13.70 5.60
N SER A 400 -0.47 13.95 4.42
CA SER A 400 -1.18 13.86 3.15
C SER A 400 -1.66 12.45 2.85
N MET A 401 -0.82 11.43 3.08
CA MET A 401 -1.20 10.02 2.92
C MET A 401 -2.32 9.62 3.88
N MET A 402 -2.18 9.95 5.17
CA MET A 402 -3.19 9.65 6.19
C MET A 402 -4.56 10.27 5.85
N MET A 403 -4.57 11.55 5.47
CA MET A 403 -5.80 12.23 5.08
C MET A 403 -6.41 11.63 3.81
N PHE A 404 -5.58 11.22 2.85
CA PHE A 404 -6.04 10.56 1.65
C PHE A 404 -6.66 9.19 1.96
N SER A 405 -6.04 8.39 2.83
CA SER A 405 -6.62 7.14 3.31
C SER A 405 -8.01 7.34 3.91
N VAL A 406 -8.21 8.39 4.73
CA VAL A 406 -9.54 8.70 5.27
C VAL A 406 -10.55 9.05 4.18
N VAL A 407 -10.14 9.79 3.14
CA VAL A 407 -11.01 10.06 1.99
C VAL A 407 -11.40 8.77 1.28
N LEU A 408 -10.48 7.81 1.12
CA LEU A 408 -10.78 6.51 0.55
C LEU A 408 -11.70 5.67 1.46
N VAL A 409 -11.53 5.72 2.78
CA VAL A 409 -12.47 5.12 3.74
C VAL A 409 -13.88 5.69 3.57
N LEU A 410 -14.02 7.02 3.49
CA LEU A 410 -15.31 7.68 3.30
C LEU A 410 -15.94 7.32 1.95
N GLU A 411 -15.11 7.16 0.92
CA GLU A 411 -15.53 6.76 -0.42
C GLU A 411 -16.04 5.31 -0.43
N ALA A 412 -15.31 4.38 0.18
CA ALA A 412 -15.72 2.99 0.37
C ALA A 412 -17.03 2.91 1.17
N ALA A 413 -17.07 3.54 2.34
CA ALA A 413 -18.22 3.57 3.23
C ALA A 413 -19.47 4.13 2.53
N SER A 414 -19.30 5.13 1.65
CA SER A 414 -20.43 5.69 0.90
C SER A 414 -21.20 4.63 0.10
N ARG A 415 -20.55 3.55 -0.36
CA ARG A 415 -21.15 2.47 -1.17
C ARG A 415 -21.63 1.27 -0.36
N LEU A 416 -21.42 1.29 0.95
CA LEU A 416 -21.69 0.21 1.90
C LEU A 416 -22.82 0.58 2.86
N GLN A 417 -23.72 1.50 2.46
CA GLN A 417 -24.80 2.03 3.30
C GLN A 417 -25.61 0.96 4.03
N ASP A 418 -25.89 -0.17 3.37
CA ASP A 418 -26.73 -1.26 3.92
C ASP A 418 -26.04 -2.02 5.06
N PHE A 419 -24.74 -1.82 5.26
CA PHE A 419 -23.92 -2.49 6.27
C PHE A 419 -23.63 -1.64 7.52
N TYR A 420 -24.16 -0.41 7.57
CA TYR A 420 -23.99 0.52 8.68
C TYR A 420 -25.32 0.78 9.41
N SER A 421 -25.25 1.18 10.68
CA SER A 421 -26.43 1.79 11.32
C SER A 421 -26.75 3.14 10.67
N LYS A 422 -28.04 3.54 10.73
CA LYS A 422 -28.49 4.80 10.13
C LYS A 422 -27.84 6.00 10.80
N GLU A 423 -27.71 5.93 12.12
CA GLU A 423 -27.12 6.95 12.98
C GLU A 423 -25.64 7.14 12.61
N PHE A 424 -24.87 6.05 12.59
CA PHE A 424 -23.45 6.08 12.23
C PHE A 424 -23.22 6.56 10.81
N TYR A 425 -23.97 6.05 9.83
CA TYR A 425 -23.82 6.46 8.43
C TYR A 425 -24.10 7.95 8.23
N SER A 426 -25.10 8.48 8.94
CA SER A 426 -25.41 9.92 8.92
C SER A 426 -24.29 10.75 9.56
N GLU A 427 -23.75 10.31 10.69
CA GLU A 427 -22.62 10.96 11.34
C GLU A 427 -21.37 10.93 10.45
N LEU A 428 -21.01 9.78 9.90
CA LEU A 428 -19.89 9.60 8.99
C LEU A 428 -20.02 10.47 7.73
N ALA A 429 -21.22 10.53 7.13
CA ALA A 429 -21.50 11.40 6.00
C ALA A 429 -21.38 12.90 6.34
N SER A 430 -21.55 13.27 7.61
CA SER A 430 -21.38 14.65 8.07
C SER A 430 -19.92 15.07 8.19
N LEU A 431 -19.02 14.10 8.47
CA LEU A 431 -17.57 14.29 8.51
C LEU A 431 -16.93 14.41 7.12
N SER A 432 -17.64 13.95 6.08
CA SER A 432 -17.09 13.95 4.73
C SER A 432 -17.04 15.35 4.11
N PRO A 433 -15.91 15.73 3.49
CA PRO A 433 -15.80 16.98 2.73
C PRO A 433 -16.66 16.99 1.46
N LEU A 434 -17.06 15.81 0.99
CA LEU A 434 -17.86 15.60 -0.22
C LEU A 434 -19.18 14.93 0.16
N THR A 435 -20.22 15.15 -0.66
CA THR A 435 -21.46 14.41 -0.40
C THR A 435 -21.24 12.94 -0.74
N PHE A 436 -21.87 12.05 0.03
CA PHE A 436 -21.81 10.62 -0.26
C PHE A 436 -22.39 10.27 -1.63
N ASN A 437 -23.32 11.08 -2.16
CA ASN A 437 -23.79 10.92 -3.54
C ASN A 437 -22.69 11.22 -4.56
N ASP A 438 -21.85 12.24 -4.33
CA ASP A 438 -20.72 12.54 -5.20
C ASP A 438 -19.65 11.42 -5.16
N LEU A 439 -19.43 10.82 -3.99
CA LEU A 439 -18.51 9.69 -3.79
C LEU A 439 -19.03 8.38 -4.40
N LYS A 440 -20.34 8.11 -4.27
CA LYS A 440 -21.00 6.96 -4.93
C LYS A 440 -20.88 7.04 -6.45
N ALA A 441 -21.05 8.23 -7.01
CA ALA A 441 -21.13 8.43 -8.46
C ALA A 441 -19.80 8.15 -9.19
N VAL A 442 -18.67 8.12 -8.48
CA VAL A 442 -17.36 7.89 -9.11
C VAL A 442 -16.39 7.18 -8.17
N ARG A 443 -15.81 6.06 -8.61
CA ARG A 443 -14.60 5.51 -7.99
C ARG A 443 -13.42 6.46 -8.22
N VAL A 444 -12.71 6.77 -7.13
CA VAL A 444 -11.50 7.62 -7.21
C VAL A 444 -10.50 6.98 -8.17
N GLU A 445 -10.32 5.67 -8.05
CA GLU A 445 -9.45 4.86 -8.89
C GLU A 445 -9.86 4.90 -10.37
N ASP A 446 -11.14 4.76 -10.70
CA ASP A 446 -11.62 4.80 -12.10
C ASP A 446 -11.31 6.15 -12.77
N LYS A 447 -11.39 7.25 -12.01
CA LYS A 447 -10.97 8.55 -12.51
C LYS A 447 -9.46 8.59 -12.73
N LEU A 448 -8.67 8.08 -11.80
CA LEU A 448 -7.22 8.02 -11.95
C LEU A 448 -6.85 7.19 -13.19
N TRP A 449 -7.45 6.01 -13.33
CA TRP A 449 -7.29 5.12 -14.46
C TRP A 449 -7.67 5.81 -15.78
N ALA A 450 -8.83 6.47 -15.84
CA ALA A 450 -9.27 7.16 -17.04
C ALA A 450 -8.33 8.30 -17.43
N ILE A 451 -7.78 9.05 -16.48
CA ILE A 451 -6.87 10.15 -16.81
C ILE A 451 -5.48 9.62 -17.19
N VAL A 452 -4.97 8.57 -16.53
CA VAL A 452 -3.74 7.89 -17.00
C VAL A 452 -4.00 7.36 -18.40
N ARG A 453 -5.06 6.59 -18.65
CA ARG A 453 -5.35 6.08 -19.99
C ARG A 453 -5.40 7.17 -21.07
N ASN A 454 -6.12 8.28 -20.83
CA ASN A 454 -6.26 9.38 -21.81
C ASN A 454 -5.01 10.25 -22.03
N GLN A 455 -3.98 10.11 -21.19
CA GLN A 455 -2.68 10.78 -21.42
C GLN A 455 -1.72 9.90 -22.25
N TRP A 456 -2.05 8.63 -22.42
CA TRP A 456 -1.18 7.58 -22.95
C TRP A 456 -1.72 7.00 -24.27
N PHE A 457 -3.04 7.00 -24.45
CA PHE A 457 -3.77 6.70 -25.67
C PHE A 457 -4.57 7.92 -26.10
#